data_AF-A0A950QLP2-F1
#
_entry.id   AF-A0A950QLP2-F1
#
_cell.length_a   1.000
_cell.length_b   1.000
_cell.length_c   1.000
_cell.angle_alpha   90.00
_cell.angle_beta   90.00
_cell.angle_gamma   90.00
#
_symmetry.space_group_name_H-M   'P 1'
#
loop_
_entity.id
_entity.type
_entity.pdbx_description
1 polymer ?
#
loop_
_entity_poly.entity_id
_entity_poly.type
_entity_poly.pdbx_seq_one_letter_code
_entity_poly.pdbx_strand_id
1 'polypeptide(L)'
;MLDPEALRTTFEETTERAELDAYLRRWSWAGFLGSWVWGLAHGAPIALFALLPGFNVVVPVILGIYGNRLAWESRPWDSLESFRAAQERWARNGAIFMLVLTAALAFYFSWRHHS
;
A
#
# COMPACT_ATOMS: atom_id res chain seq x y z
N MET A 1 24.76 -25.88 27.80
CA MET A 1 24.85 -26.07 26.35
C MET A 1 23.47 -25.76 25.80
N LEU A 2 23.31 -24.67 25.04
CA LEU A 2 22.02 -24.35 24.41
C LEU A 2 21.74 -25.37 23.30
N ASP A 3 20.48 -25.77 23.14
CA ASP A 3 20.04 -26.69 22.09
C ASP A 3 20.23 -26.04 20.70
N PRO A 4 20.98 -26.65 19.77
CA PRO A 4 21.14 -26.15 18.40
C PRO A 4 19.81 -25.86 17.68
N GLU A 5 18.76 -26.61 18.01
CA GLU A 5 17.43 -26.41 17.42
C GLU A 5 16.77 -25.12 17.92
N ALA A 6 16.88 -24.83 19.22
CA ALA A 6 16.38 -23.58 19.81
C ALA A 6 17.09 -22.34 19.27
N LEU A 7 18.38 -22.45 18.93
CA LEU A 7 19.11 -21.38 18.26
C LEU A 7 18.54 -21.14 16.86
N ARG A 8 18.34 -22.20 16.07
CA ARG A 8 17.81 -22.10 14.70
C ARG A 8 16.45 -21.41 14.66
N THR A 9 15.51 -21.83 15.49
CA THR A 9 14.15 -21.25 15.51
C THR A 9 14.17 -19.77 15.90
N THR A 10 15.01 -19.39 16.87
CA THR A 10 15.19 -17.99 17.28
C THR A 10 15.80 -17.16 16.14
N PHE A 11 16.79 -17.71 15.43
CA PHE A 11 17.38 -17.04 14.26
C PHE A 11 16.37 -16.87 13.13
N GLU A 12 15.55 -17.88 12.86
CA GLU A 12 14.49 -17.81 11.85
C GLU A 12 13.43 -16.75 12.21
N GLU A 13 12.91 -16.77 13.45
CA GLU A 13 11.90 -15.78 13.90
C GLU A 13 12.44 -14.34 13.87
N THR A 14 13.70 -14.14 14.31
CA THR A 14 14.32 -12.81 14.29
C THR A 14 14.55 -12.30 12.87
N THR A 15 14.90 -13.19 11.94
CA THR A 15 15.06 -12.85 10.51
C THR A 15 13.71 -12.48 9.90
N GLU A 16 12.69 -13.30 10.11
CA GLU A 16 11.34 -13.06 9.58
C GLU A 16 10.75 -11.74 10.11
N ARG A 17 10.92 -11.47 11.41
CA ARG A 17 10.50 -10.19 12.03
C ARG A 17 11.24 -9.00 11.42
N ALA A 18 12.54 -9.12 11.20
CA ALA A 18 13.33 -8.06 10.56
C ALA A 18 12.88 -7.80 9.12
N GLU A 19 12.54 -8.85 8.37
CA GLU A 19 12.00 -8.73 7.01
C GLU A 19 10.62 -8.05 6.99
N LEU A 20 9.73 -8.43 7.91
CA LEU A 20 8.43 -7.80 8.10
C LEU A 20 8.62 -6.30 8.39
N ASP A 21 9.43 -5.95 9.40
CA ASP A 21 9.67 -4.56 9.79
C ASP A 21 10.26 -3.74 8.64
N ALA A 22 11.20 -4.31 7.89
CA ALA A 22 11.76 -3.68 6.70
C ALA A 22 10.67 -3.44 5.65
N TYR A 23 9.78 -4.41 5.41
CA TYR A 23 8.69 -4.29 4.46
C TYR A 23 7.66 -3.23 4.86
N LEU A 24 7.23 -3.21 6.13
CA LEU A 24 6.24 -2.26 6.63
C LEU A 24 6.70 -0.79 6.57
N ARG A 25 8.01 -0.55 6.62
CA ARG A 25 8.62 0.80 6.49
C ARG A 25 8.78 1.26 5.04
N ARG A 26 8.60 0.38 4.06
CA ARG A 26 8.67 0.76 2.64
C ARG A 26 7.49 1.61 2.26
N TRP A 27 7.70 2.44 1.24
CA TRP A 27 6.63 3.17 0.59
C TRP A 27 5.52 2.25 0.08
N SER A 28 4.29 2.52 0.48
CA SER A 28 3.08 1.81 0.05
C SER A 28 2.51 2.45 -1.22
N TRP A 29 2.92 1.92 -2.37
CA TRP A 29 2.31 2.28 -3.65
C TRP A 29 0.82 1.97 -3.70
N ALA A 30 0.40 0.92 -3.00
CA ALA A 30 -0.99 0.53 -2.87
C ALA A 30 -1.80 1.60 -2.10
N GLY A 31 -1.30 2.06 -0.96
CA GLY A 31 -1.93 3.15 -0.20
C GLY A 31 -1.93 4.48 -0.95
N PHE A 32 -0.80 4.84 -1.56
CA PHE A 32 -0.66 6.10 -2.31
C PHE A 32 -1.58 6.17 -3.53
N LEU A 33 -1.56 5.15 -4.40
CA LEU A 33 -2.35 5.15 -5.65
C LEU A 33 -3.81 4.77 -5.42
N GLY A 34 -4.07 3.92 -4.42
CA GLY A 34 -5.41 3.42 -4.12
C GLY A 34 -6.25 4.36 -3.25
N SER A 35 -5.62 5.29 -2.52
CA SER A 35 -6.28 6.34 -1.72
C SER A 35 -7.44 5.78 -0.85
N TRP A 36 -8.58 6.46 -0.81
CA TRP A 36 -9.76 6.07 -0.03
C TRP A 36 -10.31 4.69 -0.40
N VAL A 37 -10.23 4.27 -1.68
CA VAL A 37 -10.73 2.97 -2.15
C VAL A 37 -9.92 1.83 -1.53
N TRP A 38 -8.60 1.98 -1.55
CA TRP A 38 -7.71 1.03 -0.89
C TRP A 38 -7.91 1.01 0.63
N GLY A 39 -8.11 2.18 1.25
CA GLY A 39 -8.31 2.24 2.70
C GLY A 39 -9.59 1.58 3.18
N LEU A 40 -10.67 1.61 2.39
CA LEU A 40 -11.88 0.82 2.67
C LEU A 40 -11.59 -0.68 2.64
N ALA A 41 -10.83 -1.15 1.65
CA ALA A 41 -10.53 -2.58 1.48
C ALA A 41 -9.55 -3.12 2.54
N HIS A 42 -8.68 -2.27 3.08
CA HIS A 42 -7.64 -2.62 4.04
C HIS A 42 -7.84 -2.01 5.43
N GLY A 43 -9.04 -1.54 5.76
CA GLY A 43 -9.35 -1.06 7.10
C GLY A 43 -8.49 0.11 7.59
N ALA A 44 -8.08 1.00 6.67
CA ALA A 44 -7.29 2.19 6.99
C ALA A 44 -8.17 3.45 6.97
N PRO A 45 -8.85 3.81 8.09
CA PRO A 45 -9.84 4.90 8.12
C PRO A 45 -9.25 6.26 7.78
N ILE A 46 -7.94 6.46 7.99
CA ILE A 46 -7.25 7.69 7.59
C ILE A 46 -7.39 7.97 6.08
N ALA A 47 -7.57 6.94 5.26
CA ALA A 47 -7.75 7.10 3.83
C ALA A 47 -9.07 7.81 3.46
N LEU A 48 -10.09 7.75 4.32
CA LEU A 48 -11.38 8.40 4.08
C LEU A 48 -11.28 9.93 4.09
N PHE A 49 -10.28 10.48 4.78
CA PHE A 49 -10.01 11.92 4.74
C PHE A 49 -9.59 12.39 3.34
N ALA A 50 -9.11 11.50 2.46
CA ALA A 50 -8.82 11.83 1.06
C ALA A 50 -10.07 12.13 0.22
N LEU A 51 -11.28 12.02 0.78
CA LEU A 51 -12.52 12.49 0.16
C LEU A 51 -12.82 13.96 0.47
N LEU A 52 -12.16 14.54 1.47
CA LEU A 52 -12.37 15.93 1.87
C LEU A 52 -11.53 16.88 0.99
N PRO A 53 -12.13 17.95 0.44
CA PRO A 53 -11.41 18.96 -0.32
C PRO A 53 -10.18 19.47 0.46
N GLY A 54 -9.03 19.55 -0.22
CA GLY A 54 -7.75 19.96 0.37
C GLY A 54 -6.89 18.81 0.92
N PHE A 55 -7.48 17.67 1.26
CA PHE A 55 -6.74 16.50 1.78
C PHE A 55 -6.34 15.49 0.71
N ASN A 56 -6.85 15.66 -0.51
CA ASN A 56 -6.68 14.78 -1.67
C ASN A 56 -5.22 14.64 -2.15
N VAL A 57 -4.29 15.46 -1.64
CA VAL A 57 -2.85 15.40 -1.95
C VAL A 57 -2.05 14.89 -0.74
N VAL A 58 -2.35 15.41 0.46
CA VAL A 58 -1.60 15.09 1.68
C VAL A 58 -1.90 13.67 2.17
N VAL A 59 -3.17 13.25 2.15
CA VAL A 59 -3.56 11.93 2.67
C VAL A 59 -2.96 10.80 1.83
N PRO A 60 -2.97 10.83 0.48
CA PRO A 60 -2.25 9.83 -0.31
C PRO A 60 -0.77 9.71 0.08
N VAL A 61 -0.08 10.82 0.36
CA VAL A 61 1.33 10.79 0.80
C VAL A 61 1.46 10.12 2.17
N ILE A 62 0.58 10.44 3.12
CA ILE A 62 0.54 9.76 4.43
C ILE A 62 0.32 8.25 4.26
N LEU A 63 -0.60 7.86 3.38
CA LEU A 63 -0.83 6.45 3.03
C LEU A 63 0.37 5.83 2.32
N GLY A 64 1.13 6.60 1.55
CA GLY A 64 2.40 6.14 0.98
C GLY A 64 3.44 5.83 2.07
N ILE A 65 3.53 6.64 3.12
CA ILE A 65 4.51 6.43 4.20
C ILE A 65 4.07 5.30 5.14
N TYR A 66 2.80 5.29 5.56
CA TYR A 66 2.31 4.42 6.63
C TYR A 66 1.35 3.32 6.18
N GLY A 67 0.98 3.26 4.90
CA GLY A 67 -0.07 2.37 4.40
C GLY A 67 0.23 0.90 4.63
N ASN A 68 1.46 0.45 4.42
CA ASN A 68 1.82 -0.96 4.64
C ASN A 68 1.60 -1.35 6.11
N ARG A 69 2.01 -0.49 7.05
CA ARG A 69 1.78 -0.72 8.48
C ARG A 69 0.30 -0.73 8.84
N LEU A 70 -0.45 0.28 8.36
CA LEU A 70 -1.89 0.37 8.62
C LEU A 70 -2.66 -0.85 8.10
N ALA A 71 -2.31 -1.35 6.90
CA ALA A 71 -2.96 -2.52 6.31
C ALA A 71 -2.53 -3.85 6.93
N TRP A 72 -1.32 -3.92 7.51
CA TRP A 72 -0.88 -5.09 8.26
C TRP A 72 -1.60 -5.20 9.60
N GLU A 73 -1.74 -4.07 10.31
CA GLU A 73 -2.38 -4.01 11.64
C GLU A 73 -3.91 -4.13 11.57
N SER A 74 -4.53 -3.88 10.42
CA SER A 74 -6.00 -3.83 10.29
C SER A 74 -6.70 -5.18 10.20
N ARG A 75 -5.99 -6.26 9.85
CA ARG A 75 -6.57 -7.61 9.73
C ARG A 75 -5.51 -8.70 9.84
N PRO A 76 -5.88 -9.93 10.23
CA PRO A 76 -4.96 -11.06 10.21
C PRO A 76 -4.53 -11.41 8.79
N TRP A 77 -3.26 -11.79 8.65
CA TRP A 77 -2.64 -12.26 7.41
C TRP A 77 -1.97 -13.61 7.70
N ASP A 78 -2.08 -14.55 6.75
CA ASP A 78 -1.53 -15.90 6.92
C ASP A 78 0.01 -15.90 6.85
N SER A 79 0.58 -15.01 6.04
CA SER A 79 2.03 -14.83 5.90
C SER A 79 2.41 -13.46 5.32
N LEU A 80 3.68 -13.07 5.44
CA LEU A 80 4.21 -11.85 4.82
C LEU A 80 4.04 -11.87 3.29
N GLU A 81 4.18 -13.02 2.65
CA GLU A 81 4.00 -13.20 1.20
C GLU A 81 2.57 -12.93 0.77
N SER A 82 1.59 -13.45 1.52
CA SER A 82 0.16 -13.23 1.24
C SER A 82 -0.20 -11.74 1.30
N PHE A 83 0.39 -11.02 2.27
CA PHE A 83 0.25 -9.58 2.40
C PHE A 83 0.92 -8.84 1.24
N ARG A 84 2.17 -9.19 0.93
CA ARG A 84 2.92 -8.58 -0.17
C ARG A 84 2.19 -8.73 -1.49
N ALA A 85 1.70 -9.92 -1.81
CA ALA A 85 0.95 -10.18 -3.04
C ALA A 85 -0.32 -9.31 -3.15
N ALA A 86 -1.03 -9.11 -2.03
CA ALA A 86 -2.20 -8.23 -1.99
C ALA A 86 -1.79 -6.76 -2.25
N GLN A 87 -0.77 -6.25 -1.56
CA GLN A 87 -0.29 -4.88 -1.77
C GLN A 87 0.21 -4.65 -3.21
N GLU A 88 0.93 -5.62 -3.78
CA GLU A 88 1.40 -5.55 -5.17
C GLU A 88 0.25 -5.51 -6.18
N ARG A 89 -0.80 -6.32 -5.96
CA ARG A 89 -2.00 -6.29 -6.81
C ARG A 89 -2.69 -4.93 -6.76
N TRP A 90 -2.79 -4.33 -5.57
CA TRP A 90 -3.35 -3.00 -5.41
C TRP A 90 -2.49 -1.91 -6.06
N ALA A 91 -1.17 -1.94 -5.85
CA ALA A 91 -0.24 -1.01 -6.47
C ALA A 91 -0.31 -1.07 -8.01
N ARG A 92 -0.33 -2.28 -8.58
CA ARG A 92 -0.43 -2.50 -10.03
C ARG A 92 -1.75 -1.97 -10.60
N ASN A 93 -2.88 -2.32 -9.99
CA ASN A 93 -4.19 -1.86 -10.45
C ASN A 93 -4.34 -0.33 -10.31
N GLY A 94 -3.84 0.25 -9.21
CA GLY A 94 -3.80 1.69 -9.01
C GLY A 94 -2.96 2.41 -10.07
N ALA A 95 -1.80 1.86 -10.43
CA ALA A 95 -0.94 2.42 -11.47
C ALA A 95 -1.62 2.38 -12.85
N ILE A 96 -2.25 1.26 -13.21
CA ILE A 96 -3.00 1.12 -14.47
C ILE A 96 -4.14 2.14 -14.52
N PHE A 97 -4.90 2.28 -13.43
CA PHE A 97 -5.99 3.25 -13.35
C PHE A 97 -5.50 4.69 -13.57
N MET A 98 -4.43 5.10 -12.89
CA MET A 98 -3.86 6.45 -13.04
C MET A 98 -3.35 6.70 -14.47
N LEU A 99 -2.73 5.71 -15.10
CA LEU A 99 -2.29 5.80 -16.49
C LEU A 99 -3.47 6.01 -17.46
N VAL A 100 -4.54 5.22 -17.31
CA VAL A 100 -5.73 5.34 -18.16
C VAL A 100 -6.41 6.70 -17.95
N LEU A 101 -6.54 7.14 -16.70
CA LEU A 101 -7.16 8.42 -16.36
C LEU A 101 -6.39 9.60 -16.97
N THR A 102 -5.06 9.63 -16.81
CA THR A 102 -4.22 10.69 -17.37
C THR A 102 -4.27 10.72 -18.91
N ALA A 103 -4.24 9.55 -19.56
CA ALA A 103 -4.40 9.45 -21.01
C ALA A 103 -5.78 9.97 -21.49
N ALA A 104 -6.86 9.59 -20.80
CA ALA A 104 -8.21 10.04 -21.12
C ALA A 104 -8.37 11.56 -20.97
N LEU A 105 -7.81 12.15 -19.90
CA LEU A 105 -7.80 13.59 -19.68
C LEU A 105 -7.01 14.32 -20.76
N ALA A 106 -5.79 13.83 -21.09
CA ALA A 106 -4.98 14.41 -22.15
C ALA A 106 -5.70 14.38 -23.50
N PHE A 107 -6.35 13.26 -23.83
CA PHE A 107 -7.17 13.14 -25.03
C PHE A 107 -8.34 14.15 -25.03
N TYR A 108 -9.09 14.25 -23.93
CA TYR A 108 -10.20 15.20 -23.80
C TYR A 108 -9.76 16.66 -24.00
N PHE A 109 -8.67 17.07 -23.35
CA PHE A 109 -8.14 18.43 -23.50
C PHE A 109 -7.61 18.69 -24.91
N SER A 110 -6.92 17.71 -25.51
CA SER A 110 -6.46 17.81 -26.91
C SER A 110 -7.63 18.01 -27.87
N TRP A 111 -8.69 17.21 -27.74
CA TRP A 111 -9.89 17.34 -28.57
C TRP A 111 -10.60 18.69 -28.38
N ARG A 112 -10.78 19.14 -27.13
CA ARG A 112 -11.40 20.44 -26.80
C ARG A 112 -10.66 21.64 -27.40
N HIS A 113 -9.34 21.57 -27.54
CA HIS A 113 -8.54 22.68 -28.09
C HIS A 113 -8.57 22.75 -29.62
N HIS A 114 -9.02 21.69 -30.31
CA HIS A 114 -9.07 21.61 -31.77
C HIS A 114 -10.49 21.76 -32.34
N SER A 115 -11.51 21.97 -31.49
CA SER A 115 -12.90 22.29 -31.88
C SER A 115 -13.24 23.76 -31.64
#